data_AF-A0A8T6NLR6-F1
#
_entry.id   AF-A0A8T6NLR6-F1
#
_cell.length_a   1.000
_cell.length_b   1.000
_cell.length_c   1.000
_cell.angle_alpha   90.00
_cell.angle_beta   90.00
_cell.angle_gamma   90.00
#
_symmetry.space_group_name_H-M   'P 1'
#
loop_
_entity.id
_entity.type
_entity.pdbx_description
1 polymer ?
#
loop_
_entity_poly.entity_id
_entity_poly.type
_entity_poly.pdbx_seq_one_letter_code
_entity_poly.pdbx_strand_id
1 'polypeptide(L)'
;MPREAILILPNPETTRVLTQQGRLPRVTTQAAAYWQDVSWINAALGDHVATLRCLSVLDEDLAAYVLTLRTSTWRPPRGYTWTQPLDVDPLPDADLIAAWLAWENQTQRNPSEPHWYRPEWFDSAEAWIEEALLENDLAAFSPITQQRAWQRSCVLAVDTNRGMHYFKAVPPMFAHEVRLSNSLHALFPQHCPKPLAADPVRRWLLQADFGGRVLFTCTDPAIWEDALCAYAGLQIKLAERLDLLANLGVPLRGERAIHDGLGALVLDRDALQTGAVGLSDDEITDLQNSLGVRQAALADLFAGPLPLTLDHGDFHSGNVMIHDDDVIFFDWSDSSITHPFFSLPFFMAEIHRELPGVDRQRLIEAYLRPWSDFAPLPELRDLYDLAAQLAGLHGALYLYDRVLPGMFAPWEEASMLPYYLRMSMED
;
A
#
# COMPACT_ATOMS: atom_id res chain seq x y z
N MET A 1 -0.51 3.53 -16.63
CA MET A 1 0.17 2.33 -16.10
C MET A 1 1.35 2.07 -17.03
N PRO A 2 2.60 2.26 -16.59
CA PRO A 2 3.73 2.24 -17.50
C PRO A 2 3.86 0.89 -18.22
N ARG A 3 4.05 0.98 -19.53
CA ARG A 3 4.33 -0.15 -20.43
C ARG A 3 5.77 -0.14 -20.92
N GLU A 4 6.49 0.94 -20.65
CA GLU A 4 7.91 1.12 -20.94
C GLU A 4 8.67 1.57 -19.69
N ALA A 5 9.85 0.99 -19.49
CA ALA A 5 10.75 1.32 -18.40
C ALA A 5 12.11 1.75 -18.93
N ILE A 6 12.57 2.93 -18.52
CA ILE A 6 13.96 3.37 -18.68
C ILE A 6 14.77 2.83 -17.50
N LEU A 7 15.87 2.15 -17.79
CA LEU A 7 16.66 1.43 -16.80
C LEU A 7 17.95 2.17 -16.49
N ILE A 8 18.10 2.59 -15.25
CA ILE A 8 19.36 3.08 -14.70
C ILE A 8 19.99 1.90 -13.98
N LEU A 9 20.94 1.24 -14.64
CA LEU A 9 21.70 0.14 -14.07
C LEU A 9 23.16 0.58 -13.86
N PRO A 10 23.56 0.95 -12.63
CA PRO A 10 24.93 1.33 -12.32
C PRO A 10 25.89 0.15 -12.35
N ASN A 11 27.15 0.43 -12.64
CA ASN A 11 28.23 -0.53 -12.45
C ASN A 11 28.56 -0.62 -10.94
N PRO A 12 28.67 -1.83 -10.35
CA PRO A 12 28.89 -1.98 -8.91
C PRO A 12 30.29 -1.56 -8.44
N GLU A 13 31.26 -1.43 -9.35
CA GLU A 13 32.67 -1.15 -9.01
C GLU A 13 33.13 0.25 -9.46
N THR A 14 32.38 0.92 -10.33
CA THR A 14 32.76 2.19 -10.94
C THR A 14 31.55 3.10 -11.07
N THR A 15 31.77 4.42 -11.10
CA THR A 15 30.71 5.41 -11.38
C THR A 15 30.37 5.43 -12.87
N ARG A 16 29.88 4.31 -13.40
CA ARG A 16 29.44 4.14 -14.79
C ARG A 16 28.03 3.58 -14.79
N VAL A 17 27.30 3.82 -15.88
CA VAL A 17 25.94 3.33 -16.08
C VAL A 17 25.88 2.50 -17.36
N LEU A 18 25.02 1.49 -17.38
CA LEU A 18 24.78 0.70 -18.58
C LEU A 18 24.07 1.58 -19.62
N THR A 19 24.55 1.53 -20.86
CA THR A 19 23.90 2.21 -22.00
C THR A 19 23.90 1.33 -23.24
N GLN A 20 23.03 1.63 -24.18
CA GLN A 20 22.99 1.09 -25.54
C GLN A 20 22.99 2.26 -26.52
N GLN A 21 24.00 2.36 -27.38
CA GLN A 21 24.16 3.47 -28.33
C GLN A 21 24.09 4.86 -27.66
N GLY A 22 24.72 5.00 -26.47
CA GLY A 22 24.73 6.27 -25.72
C GLY A 22 23.51 6.50 -24.83
N ARG A 23 22.44 5.72 -24.96
CA ARG A 23 21.18 5.89 -24.21
C ARG A 23 20.99 4.87 -23.10
N LEU A 24 20.19 5.22 -22.10
CA LEU A 24 19.74 4.27 -21.08
C LEU A 24 18.93 3.12 -21.71
N PRO A 25 19.16 1.87 -21.29
CA PRO A 25 18.36 0.73 -21.75
C PRO A 25 16.87 0.94 -21.50
N ARG A 26 16.06 0.36 -22.38
CA ARG A 26 14.60 0.38 -22.29
C ARG A 26 14.06 -1.04 -22.40
N VAL A 27 13.04 -1.33 -21.61
CA VAL A 27 12.27 -2.58 -21.69
C VAL A 27 10.80 -2.25 -21.77
N THR A 28 10.03 -3.08 -22.48
CA THR A 28 8.60 -2.89 -22.67
C THR A 28 7.82 -4.14 -22.31
N THR A 29 6.56 -3.96 -21.93
CA THR A 29 5.61 -5.04 -21.67
C THR A 29 4.28 -4.77 -22.38
N GLN A 30 3.57 -5.84 -22.75
CA GLN A 30 2.21 -5.74 -23.27
C GLN A 30 1.15 -5.72 -22.16
N ALA A 31 1.50 -6.16 -20.96
CA ALA A 31 0.61 -6.12 -19.81
C ALA A 31 0.63 -4.72 -19.21
N ALA A 32 -0.54 -4.19 -18.86
CA ALA A 32 -0.60 -2.97 -18.05
C ALA A 32 -0.12 -3.34 -16.64
N ALA A 33 1.01 -2.76 -16.23
CA ALA A 33 1.56 -2.91 -14.89
C ALA A 33 1.47 -1.57 -14.18
N TYR A 34 1.01 -1.57 -12.92
CA TYR A 34 1.17 -0.40 -12.09
C TYR A 34 2.66 -0.15 -11.88
N TRP A 35 3.09 1.11 -11.76
CA TRP A 35 4.52 1.45 -11.76
C TRP A 35 5.32 0.77 -10.63
N GLN A 36 4.70 0.37 -9.53
CA GLN A 36 5.36 -0.41 -8.48
C GLN A 36 5.53 -1.90 -8.77
N ASP A 37 4.85 -2.46 -9.79
CA ASP A 37 5.08 -3.82 -10.26
C ASP A 37 6.32 -3.83 -11.17
N VAL A 38 7.35 -4.52 -10.70
CA VAL A 38 8.68 -4.57 -11.32
C VAL A 38 9.03 -5.97 -11.82
N SER A 39 8.10 -6.93 -11.71
CA SER A 39 8.32 -8.32 -12.08
C SER A 39 8.74 -8.46 -13.56
N TRP A 40 8.09 -7.72 -14.45
CA TRP A 40 8.35 -7.71 -15.88
C TRP A 40 9.69 -7.05 -16.24
N ILE A 41 10.13 -6.04 -15.46
CA ILE A 41 11.44 -5.39 -15.62
C ILE A 41 12.54 -6.39 -15.30
N ASN A 42 12.43 -7.06 -14.16
CA ASN A 42 13.41 -8.03 -13.71
C ASN A 42 13.43 -9.26 -14.65
N ALA A 43 12.27 -9.75 -15.08
CA ALA A 43 12.17 -10.86 -16.03
C ALA A 43 12.87 -10.57 -17.37
N ALA A 44 12.83 -9.32 -17.86
CA ALA A 44 13.51 -8.92 -19.09
C ALA A 44 15.05 -8.96 -18.98
N LEU A 45 15.58 -8.87 -17.77
CA LEU A 45 17.03 -8.86 -17.48
C LEU A 45 17.52 -10.17 -16.81
N GLY A 46 16.59 -11.05 -16.45
CA GLY A 46 16.83 -12.30 -15.72
C GLY A 46 17.15 -12.08 -14.24
N ASP A 47 17.54 -13.16 -13.55
CA ASP A 47 17.81 -13.19 -12.10
C ASP A 47 19.10 -12.43 -11.68
N HIS A 48 19.65 -11.61 -12.58
CA HIS A 48 20.89 -10.89 -12.39
C HIS A 48 20.70 -9.50 -11.80
N VAL A 49 19.47 -9.02 -11.70
CA VAL A 49 19.15 -7.66 -11.25
C VAL A 49 18.07 -7.67 -10.18
N ALA A 50 18.06 -6.60 -9.38
CA ALA A 50 16.88 -6.21 -8.62
C ALA A 50 16.57 -4.74 -8.88
N THR A 51 15.28 -4.41 -8.87
CA THR A 51 14.82 -3.03 -8.95
C THR A 51 14.84 -2.43 -7.55
N LEU A 52 15.62 -1.37 -7.36
CA LEU A 52 15.71 -0.67 -6.08
C LEU A 52 14.50 0.25 -5.89
N ARG A 53 14.18 1.06 -6.89
CA ARG A 53 13.03 1.98 -6.85
C ARG A 53 12.59 2.44 -8.24
N CYS A 54 11.34 2.87 -8.33
CA CYS A 54 10.92 3.84 -9.34
C CYS A 54 11.53 5.21 -8.96
N LEU A 55 12.27 5.82 -9.89
CA LEU A 55 12.86 7.14 -9.70
C LEU A 55 11.86 8.24 -10.04
N SER A 56 11.11 8.03 -11.14
CA SER A 56 10.11 8.98 -11.63
C SER A 56 9.15 8.28 -12.59
N VAL A 57 7.88 8.71 -12.56
CA VAL A 57 6.89 8.42 -13.61
C VAL A 57 6.90 9.61 -14.56
N LEU A 58 7.33 9.39 -15.81
CA LEU A 58 7.55 10.45 -16.80
C LEU A 58 6.26 10.80 -17.54
N ASP A 59 5.45 9.79 -17.84
CA ASP A 59 4.10 9.92 -18.37
C ASP A 59 3.25 8.67 -18.02
N GLU A 60 2.05 8.54 -18.59
CA GLU A 60 1.14 7.44 -18.29
C GLU A 60 1.69 6.04 -18.64
N ASP A 61 2.57 5.96 -19.65
CA ASP A 61 3.11 4.73 -20.22
C ASP A 61 4.63 4.54 -19.94
N LEU A 62 5.32 5.56 -19.41
CA LEU A 62 6.77 5.57 -19.23
C LEU A 62 7.20 5.90 -17.80
N ALA A 63 8.04 5.05 -17.22
CA ALA A 63 8.69 5.30 -15.93
C ALA A 63 10.18 4.98 -15.97
N ALA A 64 10.95 5.61 -15.08
CA ALA A 64 12.38 5.39 -14.95
C ALA A 64 12.69 4.68 -13.63
N TYR A 65 13.53 3.65 -13.69
CA TYR A 65 13.83 2.77 -12.57
C TYR A 65 15.32 2.72 -12.29
N VAL A 66 15.68 2.68 -11.02
CA VAL A 66 17.06 2.38 -10.60
C VAL A 66 17.16 0.92 -10.20
N LEU A 67 18.13 0.23 -10.78
CA LEU A 67 18.38 -1.19 -10.59
C LEU A 67 19.76 -1.39 -9.97
N THR A 68 20.00 -2.61 -9.48
CA THR A 68 21.32 -3.08 -9.06
C THR A 68 21.60 -4.45 -9.66
N LEU A 69 22.89 -4.76 -9.84
CA LEU A 69 23.32 -6.13 -10.16
C LEU A 69 23.35 -6.98 -8.89
N ARG A 70 22.75 -8.17 -8.98
CA ARG A 70 22.77 -9.23 -7.94
C ARG A 70 23.98 -10.15 -8.06
N THR A 71 24.68 -10.13 -9.19
CA THR A 71 25.84 -11.00 -9.44
C THR A 71 27.01 -10.23 -10.03
N SER A 72 28.22 -10.45 -9.50
CA SER A 72 29.46 -9.86 -10.03
C SER A 72 29.92 -10.50 -11.36
N THR A 73 29.33 -11.65 -11.71
CA THR A 73 29.61 -12.40 -12.95
C THR A 73 28.84 -11.89 -14.16
N TRP A 74 27.80 -11.07 -13.96
CA TRP A 74 27.03 -10.52 -15.06
C TRP A 74 27.90 -9.65 -15.97
N ARG A 75 27.66 -9.72 -17.28
CA ARG A 75 28.37 -8.93 -18.30
C ARG A 75 27.35 -8.29 -19.23
N PRO A 76 27.55 -7.02 -19.64
CA PRO A 76 26.70 -6.38 -20.62
C PRO A 76 26.53 -7.24 -21.89
N PRO A 77 25.29 -7.46 -22.36
CA PRO A 77 25.06 -8.11 -23.64
C PRO A 77 25.70 -7.34 -24.79
N ARG A 78 25.84 -7.99 -25.95
CA ARG A 78 26.39 -7.33 -27.15
C ARG A 78 25.57 -6.08 -27.50
N GLY A 79 26.26 -4.95 -27.68
CA GLY A 79 25.64 -3.66 -27.99
C GLY A 79 25.41 -2.77 -26.77
N TYR A 80 25.61 -3.30 -25.56
CA TYR A 80 25.60 -2.53 -24.32
C TYR A 80 27.01 -2.24 -23.83
N THR A 81 27.22 -1.06 -23.26
CA THR A 81 28.51 -0.62 -22.73
C THR A 81 28.35 0.14 -21.42
N TRP A 82 29.39 0.07 -20.58
CA TRP A 82 29.53 0.90 -19.39
C TRP A 82 30.03 2.29 -19.78
N THR A 83 29.16 3.29 -19.64
CA THR A 83 29.38 4.67 -20.07
C THR A 83 29.50 5.59 -18.87
N GLN A 84 30.31 6.64 -18.96
CA GLN A 84 30.38 7.66 -17.91
C GLN A 84 29.05 8.41 -17.87
N PRO A 85 28.50 8.76 -16.69
CA PRO A 85 27.22 9.44 -16.59
C PRO A 85 27.14 10.74 -17.41
N LEU A 86 28.24 11.48 -17.53
CA LEU A 86 28.34 12.72 -18.30
C LEU A 86 28.32 12.51 -19.84
N ASP A 87 28.58 11.29 -20.30
CA ASP A 87 28.67 10.93 -21.72
C ASP A 87 27.37 10.28 -22.23
N VAL A 88 26.31 10.24 -21.42
CA VAL A 88 24.98 9.72 -21.80
C VAL A 88 24.29 10.72 -22.73
N ASP A 89 23.64 10.21 -23.77
CA ASP A 89 22.87 10.98 -24.76
C ASP A 89 21.91 11.97 -24.08
N PRO A 90 21.78 13.21 -24.58
CA PRO A 90 20.95 14.23 -23.97
C PRO A 90 19.46 13.91 -24.11
N LEU A 91 18.71 14.19 -23.03
CA LEU A 91 17.25 14.15 -22.81
C LEU A 91 16.44 12.94 -23.37
N PRO A 92 15.59 12.32 -22.54
CA PRO A 92 15.37 12.57 -21.11
C PRO A 92 16.50 11.98 -20.21
N ASP A 93 17.39 11.17 -20.79
CA ASP A 93 18.32 10.33 -20.04
C ASP A 93 19.31 11.13 -19.17
N ALA A 94 19.74 12.32 -19.60
CA ALA A 94 20.62 13.19 -18.81
C ALA A 94 19.98 13.67 -17.49
N ASP A 95 18.69 14.01 -17.49
CA ASP A 95 17.97 14.46 -16.28
C ASP A 95 17.78 13.30 -15.30
N LEU A 96 17.48 12.11 -15.83
CA LEU A 96 17.37 10.88 -15.06
C LEU A 96 18.70 10.51 -14.39
N ILE A 97 19.81 10.65 -15.12
CA ILE A 97 21.16 10.45 -14.57
C ILE A 97 21.47 11.46 -13.47
N ALA A 98 21.13 12.74 -13.67
CA ALA A 98 21.33 13.76 -12.65
C ALA A 98 20.52 13.46 -11.38
N ALA A 99 19.25 13.06 -11.52
CA ALA A 99 18.39 12.66 -10.41
C ALA A 99 18.92 11.42 -9.67
N TRP A 100 19.39 10.41 -10.41
CA TRP A 100 20.02 9.23 -9.82
C TRP A 100 21.30 9.58 -9.06
N LEU A 101 22.21 10.37 -9.64
CA LEU A 101 23.44 10.80 -8.98
C LEU A 101 23.15 11.65 -7.73
N ALA A 102 22.12 12.49 -7.76
CA ALA A 102 21.70 13.27 -6.58
C ALA A 102 21.21 12.36 -5.43
N TRP A 103 20.54 11.26 -5.77
CA TRP A 103 20.13 10.24 -4.81
C TRP A 103 21.31 9.40 -4.30
N GLU A 104 22.20 8.95 -5.18
CA GLU A 104 23.33 8.09 -4.84
C GLU A 104 24.37 8.83 -3.97
N ASN A 105 24.63 10.11 -4.26
CA ASN A 105 25.63 10.91 -3.57
C ASN A 105 25.15 11.56 -2.26
N GLN A 106 24.00 11.16 -1.72
CA GLN A 106 23.55 11.64 -0.41
C GLN A 106 24.55 11.26 0.68
N THR A 107 25.15 12.26 1.33
CA THR A 107 26.20 12.07 2.35
C THR A 107 25.69 11.48 3.65
N GLN A 108 24.38 11.66 3.93
CA GLN A 108 23.66 11.00 5.01
C GLN A 108 22.39 10.39 4.44
N ARG A 109 22.17 9.11 4.74
CA ARG A 109 20.98 8.40 4.31
C ARG A 109 19.77 8.89 5.10
N ASN A 110 18.68 9.17 4.41
CA ASN A 110 17.43 9.57 5.04
C ASN A 110 16.88 8.38 5.86
N PRO A 111 16.52 8.55 7.14
CA PRO A 111 15.92 7.48 7.95
C PRO A 111 14.62 6.91 7.38
N SER A 112 13.90 7.69 6.58
CA SER A 112 12.67 7.29 5.87
C SER A 112 12.95 6.51 4.57
N GLU A 113 14.22 6.40 4.14
CA GLU A 113 14.58 5.61 2.96
C GLU A 113 14.39 4.11 3.25
N PRO A 114 13.59 3.39 2.46
CA PRO A 114 13.38 1.97 2.65
C PRO A 114 14.66 1.16 2.55
N HIS A 115 14.74 0.09 3.34
CA HIS A 115 15.94 -0.76 3.33
C HIS A 115 16.15 -1.47 1.99
N TRP A 116 15.08 -1.81 1.26
CA TRP A 116 15.15 -2.43 -0.06
C TRP A 116 15.59 -1.48 -1.19
N TYR A 117 15.82 -0.20 -0.89
CA TYR A 117 16.50 0.72 -1.82
C TYR A 117 18.03 0.50 -1.82
N ARG A 118 18.52 -0.46 -1.01
CA ARG A 118 19.93 -0.81 -0.88
C ARG A 118 20.21 -2.17 -1.50
N PRO A 119 21.23 -2.30 -2.36
CA PRO A 119 21.59 -3.57 -2.98
C PRO A 119 21.81 -4.72 -1.98
N GLU A 120 22.52 -4.44 -0.89
CA GLU A 120 22.90 -5.44 0.12
C GLU A 120 21.71 -5.99 0.93
N TRP A 121 20.55 -5.32 0.87
CA TRP A 121 19.36 -5.78 1.59
C TRP A 121 18.80 -7.07 1.01
N PHE A 122 18.90 -7.28 -0.30
CA PHE A 122 18.30 -8.44 -0.96
C PHE A 122 18.93 -9.75 -0.52
N ASP A 123 20.25 -9.80 -0.35
CA ASP A 123 20.94 -11.03 0.11
C ASP A 123 20.50 -11.39 1.54
N SER A 124 20.26 -10.38 2.39
CA SER A 124 19.74 -10.57 3.74
C SER A 124 18.29 -11.06 3.75
N ALA A 125 17.45 -10.50 2.88
CA ALA A 125 16.05 -10.88 2.73
C ALA A 125 15.91 -12.31 2.18
N GLU A 126 16.68 -12.65 1.14
CA GLU A 126 16.66 -13.99 0.54
C GLU A 126 17.15 -15.06 1.50
N ALA A 127 18.27 -14.82 2.21
CA ALA A 127 18.74 -15.75 3.23
C ALA A 127 17.69 -16.01 4.31
N TRP A 128 16.94 -14.99 4.73
CA TRP A 128 15.86 -15.14 5.70
C TRP A 128 14.65 -15.88 5.15
N ILE A 129 14.29 -15.65 3.88
CA ILE A 129 13.23 -16.41 3.20
C ILE A 129 13.62 -17.89 3.13
N GLU A 130 14.83 -18.20 2.67
CA GLU A 130 15.33 -19.56 2.57
C GLU A 130 15.37 -20.27 3.93
N GLU A 131 15.87 -19.60 4.98
CA GLU A 131 15.87 -20.11 6.35
C GLU A 131 14.44 -20.43 6.82
N ALA A 132 13.50 -19.48 6.66
CA ALA A 132 12.11 -19.66 7.05
C ALA A 132 11.42 -20.81 6.27
N LEU A 133 11.72 -20.98 4.99
CA LEU A 133 11.22 -22.10 4.19
C LEU A 133 11.77 -23.44 4.72
N LEU A 134 13.07 -23.52 4.97
CA LEU A 134 13.73 -24.72 5.49
C LEU A 134 13.23 -25.12 6.88
N GLU A 135 13.03 -24.14 7.78
CA GLU A 135 12.45 -24.37 9.11
C GLU A 135 11.00 -24.90 9.07
N ASN A 136 10.31 -24.70 7.96
CA ASN A 136 8.94 -25.17 7.73
C ASN A 136 8.85 -26.37 6.76
N ASP A 137 9.94 -27.13 6.61
CA ASP A 137 10.03 -28.33 5.77
C ASP A 137 9.77 -28.07 4.25
N LEU A 138 10.09 -26.87 3.77
CA LEU A 138 9.98 -26.47 2.35
C LEU A 138 11.38 -26.37 1.72
N ALA A 139 12.04 -27.51 1.51
CA ALA A 139 13.41 -27.55 0.99
C ALA A 139 13.54 -27.51 -0.55
N ALA A 140 12.43 -27.57 -1.28
CA ALA A 140 12.40 -27.51 -2.74
C ALA A 140 11.65 -26.25 -3.18
N PHE A 141 12.42 -25.25 -3.65
CA PHE A 141 11.90 -23.96 -4.07
C PHE A 141 12.62 -23.39 -5.30
N SER A 142 11.92 -22.53 -6.04
CA SER A 142 12.46 -21.78 -7.19
C SER A 142 13.42 -20.68 -6.73
N PRO A 143 14.18 -20.06 -7.65
CA PRO A 143 14.77 -18.75 -7.37
C PRO A 143 13.72 -17.76 -6.86
N ILE A 144 14.13 -16.89 -5.96
CA ILE A 144 13.30 -15.82 -5.41
C ILE A 144 13.20 -14.71 -6.47
N THR A 145 11.98 -14.26 -6.75
CA THR A 145 11.69 -13.25 -7.78
C THR A 145 11.07 -12.02 -7.15
N GLN A 146 11.47 -10.83 -7.57
CA GLN A 146 10.91 -9.59 -7.06
C GLN A 146 9.64 -9.21 -7.84
N GLN A 147 8.55 -8.98 -7.10
CA GLN A 147 7.23 -8.63 -7.65
C GLN A 147 6.98 -7.13 -7.60
N ARG A 148 7.18 -6.50 -6.44
CA ARG A 148 6.91 -5.06 -6.24
C ARG A 148 8.07 -4.33 -5.59
N ALA A 149 8.30 -3.09 -6.02
CA ALA A 149 9.27 -2.19 -5.42
C ALA A 149 8.78 -0.73 -5.46
N TRP A 150 8.47 -0.21 -4.29
CA TRP A 150 8.05 1.18 -4.05
C TRP A 150 8.27 1.49 -2.56
N GLN A 151 7.94 2.68 -2.11
CA GLN A 151 8.30 3.06 -0.75
C GLN A 151 7.46 2.40 0.34
N ARG A 152 6.23 2.01 0.02
CA ARG A 152 5.29 1.43 0.97
C ARG A 152 5.55 -0.05 1.22
N SER A 153 6.15 -0.76 0.28
CA SER A 153 6.59 -2.14 0.49
C SER A 153 7.58 -2.63 -0.57
N CYS A 154 8.27 -3.72 -0.25
CA CYS A 154 8.89 -4.59 -1.24
C CYS A 154 8.25 -5.97 -1.13
N VAL A 155 7.88 -6.55 -2.29
CA VAL A 155 7.30 -7.90 -2.35
C VAL A 155 8.20 -8.80 -3.18
N LEU A 156 8.63 -9.91 -2.58
CA LEU A 156 9.34 -11.00 -3.25
C LEU A 156 8.45 -12.24 -3.25
N ALA A 157 8.63 -13.11 -4.24
CA ALA A 157 7.87 -14.34 -4.39
C ALA A 157 8.79 -15.53 -4.65
N VAL A 158 8.39 -16.68 -4.15
CA VAL A 158 9.12 -17.94 -4.28
C VAL A 158 8.13 -19.08 -4.44
N ASP A 159 8.31 -19.88 -5.49
CA ASP A 159 7.49 -21.07 -5.71
C ASP A 159 8.10 -22.25 -4.95
N THR A 160 7.24 -23.08 -4.38
CA THR A 160 7.65 -24.26 -3.60
C THR A 160 6.86 -25.48 -4.06
N ASN A 161 7.22 -26.67 -3.59
CA ASN A 161 6.38 -27.85 -3.80
C ASN A 161 4.99 -27.79 -3.12
N ARG A 162 4.69 -26.74 -2.34
CA ARG A 162 3.37 -26.45 -1.75
C ARG A 162 2.72 -25.18 -2.30
N GLY A 163 3.24 -24.67 -3.42
CA GLY A 163 2.73 -23.45 -4.07
C GLY A 163 3.52 -22.20 -3.71
N MET A 164 2.98 -21.07 -4.17
CA MET A 164 3.64 -19.78 -4.10
C MET A 164 3.67 -19.24 -2.66
N HIS A 165 4.77 -18.59 -2.31
CA HIS A 165 4.92 -17.84 -1.07
C HIS A 165 5.37 -16.42 -1.37
N TYR A 166 4.85 -15.47 -0.61
CA TYR A 166 5.11 -14.05 -0.76
C TYR A 166 5.77 -13.51 0.51
N PHE A 167 6.95 -12.92 0.31
CA PHE A 167 7.62 -12.10 1.29
C PHE A 167 7.18 -10.65 1.11
N LYS A 168 6.81 -9.97 2.19
CA LYS A 168 6.55 -8.53 2.23
C LYS A 168 7.44 -7.87 3.28
N ALA A 169 8.16 -6.82 2.88
CA ALA A 169 8.83 -5.90 3.78
C ALA A 169 8.13 -4.54 3.76
N VAL A 170 8.00 -3.92 4.94
CA VAL A 170 7.29 -2.63 5.09
C VAL A 170 8.12 -1.57 5.81
N PRO A 171 7.88 -0.29 5.53
CA PRO A 171 8.66 0.79 6.12
C PRO A 171 8.28 1.02 7.60
N PRO A 172 9.06 1.81 8.35
CA PRO A 172 8.82 2.01 9.79
C PRO A 172 7.40 2.47 10.15
N MET A 173 6.74 3.31 9.35
CA MET A 173 5.37 3.77 9.62
C MET A 173 4.34 2.64 9.61
N PHE A 174 4.61 1.54 8.90
CA PHE A 174 3.73 0.35 8.83
C PHE A 174 4.25 -0.82 9.68
N ALA A 175 5.15 -0.57 10.64
CA ALA A 175 5.72 -1.61 11.49
C ALA A 175 4.67 -2.42 12.28
N HIS A 176 3.47 -1.86 12.48
CA HIS A 176 2.38 -2.54 13.17
C HIS A 176 1.80 -3.70 12.35
N GLU A 177 1.85 -3.65 11.01
CA GLU A 177 1.26 -4.67 10.13
C GLU A 177 1.79 -6.09 10.43
N VAL A 178 3.11 -6.23 10.61
CA VAL A 178 3.73 -7.54 10.84
C VAL A 178 3.27 -8.13 12.18
N ARG A 179 3.20 -7.29 13.23
CA ARG A 179 2.73 -7.72 14.56
C ARG A 179 1.23 -8.02 14.54
N LEU A 180 0.47 -7.18 13.84
CA LEU A 180 -0.98 -7.30 13.71
C LEU A 180 -1.34 -8.57 12.94
N SER A 181 -0.79 -8.78 11.75
CA SER A 181 -1.04 -9.98 10.93
C SER A 181 -0.71 -11.27 11.68
N ASN A 182 0.42 -11.30 12.40
CA ASN A 182 0.80 -12.45 13.23
C ASN A 182 -0.17 -12.69 14.40
N SER A 183 -0.76 -11.64 14.96
CA SER A 183 -1.69 -11.76 16.08
C SER A 183 -3.12 -12.08 15.64
N LEU A 184 -3.58 -11.53 14.51
CA LEU A 184 -4.94 -11.69 14.03
C LEU A 184 -5.23 -13.14 13.62
N HIS A 185 -4.28 -13.83 12.97
CA HIS A 185 -4.48 -15.24 12.61
C HIS A 185 -4.73 -16.13 13.84
N ALA A 186 -4.06 -15.87 14.96
CA ALA A 186 -4.26 -16.64 16.19
C ALA A 186 -5.68 -16.47 16.77
N LEU A 187 -6.32 -15.31 16.55
CA LEU A 187 -7.66 -15.00 17.04
C LEU A 187 -8.76 -15.37 16.03
N PHE A 188 -8.48 -15.20 14.75
CA PHE A 188 -9.43 -15.31 13.64
C PHE A 188 -8.83 -16.09 12.48
N PRO A 189 -8.52 -17.40 12.64
CA PRO A 189 -7.82 -18.17 11.62
C PRO A 189 -8.59 -18.31 10.30
N GLN A 190 -9.92 -18.17 10.33
CA GLN A 190 -10.80 -18.16 9.15
C GLN A 190 -10.85 -16.81 8.43
N HIS A 191 -10.35 -15.74 9.07
CA HIS A 191 -10.44 -14.38 8.54
C HIS A 191 -9.12 -13.70 8.29
N CYS A 192 -8.01 -14.28 8.75
CA CYS A 192 -6.70 -13.68 8.62
C CYS A 192 -5.67 -14.75 8.23
N PRO A 193 -4.80 -14.46 7.26
CA PRO A 193 -3.86 -15.45 6.74
C PRO A 193 -2.81 -15.82 7.78
N LYS A 194 -2.43 -17.10 7.81
CA LYS A 194 -1.35 -17.59 8.66
C LYS A 194 0.01 -17.13 8.11
N PRO A 195 0.81 -16.35 8.85
CA PRO A 195 2.20 -16.14 8.47
C PRO A 195 2.97 -17.45 8.59
N LEU A 196 3.80 -17.74 7.58
CA LEU A 196 4.79 -18.81 7.64
C LEU A 196 5.93 -18.39 8.57
N ALA A 197 6.37 -17.14 8.44
CA ALA A 197 7.34 -16.50 9.33
C ALA A 197 7.06 -14.99 9.42
N ALA A 198 7.44 -14.39 10.55
CA ALA A 198 7.30 -12.97 10.79
C ALA A 198 8.50 -12.46 11.62
N ASP A 199 9.08 -11.34 11.20
CA ASP A 199 10.10 -10.62 11.95
C ASP A 199 9.64 -9.17 12.20
N PRO A 200 9.04 -8.88 13.37
CA PRO A 200 8.59 -7.54 13.72
C PRO A 200 9.70 -6.47 13.81
N VAL A 201 10.95 -6.87 14.04
CA VAL A 201 12.08 -5.95 14.17
C VAL A 201 12.53 -5.48 12.79
N ARG A 202 12.71 -6.43 11.87
CA ARG A 202 13.03 -6.15 10.46
C ARG A 202 11.82 -5.69 9.65
N ARG A 203 10.60 -5.92 10.17
CA ARG A 203 9.29 -5.66 9.56
C ARG A 203 9.08 -6.51 8.30
N TRP A 204 9.36 -7.79 8.44
CA TRP A 204 9.26 -8.79 7.38
C TRP A 204 8.15 -9.79 7.69
N LEU A 205 7.44 -10.18 6.64
CA LEU A 205 6.35 -11.14 6.71
C LEU A 205 6.48 -12.10 5.53
N LEU A 206 6.48 -13.40 5.79
CA LEU A 206 6.44 -14.44 4.76
C LEU A 206 5.13 -15.21 4.91
N GLN A 207 4.35 -15.30 3.84
CA GLN A 207 3.06 -15.99 3.85
C GLN A 207 2.92 -16.86 2.61
N ALA A 208 2.19 -17.96 2.73
CA ALA A 208 1.74 -18.69 1.56
C ALA A 208 0.73 -17.84 0.78
N ASP A 209 0.63 -18.10 -0.52
CA ASP A 209 -0.55 -17.73 -1.28
C ASP A 209 -1.80 -18.23 -0.56
N PHE A 210 -2.82 -17.38 -0.45
CA PHE A 210 -4.00 -17.69 0.35
C PHE A 210 -4.84 -18.80 -0.30
N GLY A 211 -4.66 -19.04 -1.60
CA GLY A 211 -5.53 -19.86 -2.41
C GLY A 211 -6.94 -19.25 -2.55
N GLY A 212 -7.65 -19.59 -3.61
CA GLY A 212 -9.01 -19.12 -3.84
C GLY A 212 -9.10 -17.97 -4.82
N ARG A 213 -10.09 -17.08 -4.63
CA ARG A 213 -10.45 -16.04 -5.59
C ARG A 213 -10.55 -14.68 -4.92
N VAL A 214 -9.96 -13.66 -5.54
CA VAL A 214 -10.06 -12.28 -5.04
C VAL A 214 -11.51 -11.83 -5.17
N LEU A 215 -12.05 -11.11 -4.19
CA LEU A 215 -13.48 -10.80 -4.13
C LEU A 215 -13.99 -10.09 -5.40
N PHE A 216 -13.21 -9.17 -5.98
CA PHE A 216 -13.60 -8.47 -7.22
C PHE A 216 -13.79 -9.40 -8.44
N THR A 217 -13.29 -10.64 -8.38
CA THR A 217 -13.49 -11.65 -9.42
C THR A 217 -14.77 -12.48 -9.21
N CYS A 218 -15.42 -12.33 -8.05
CA CYS A 218 -16.66 -13.02 -7.71
C CYS A 218 -17.86 -12.20 -8.18
N THR A 219 -18.73 -12.78 -9.01
CA THR A 219 -19.89 -12.07 -9.58
C THR A 219 -21.18 -12.28 -8.80
N ASP A 220 -21.19 -13.18 -7.80
CA ASP A 220 -22.37 -13.47 -6.97
C ASP A 220 -22.45 -12.47 -5.82
N PRO A 221 -23.50 -11.64 -5.74
CA PRO A 221 -23.65 -10.65 -4.68
C PRO A 221 -23.71 -11.25 -3.28
N ALA A 222 -24.15 -12.51 -3.13
CA ALA A 222 -24.19 -13.17 -1.83
C ALA A 222 -22.79 -13.31 -1.21
N ILE A 223 -21.76 -13.59 -2.03
CA ILE A 223 -20.37 -13.69 -1.56
C ILE A 223 -19.87 -12.34 -1.02
N TRP A 224 -20.31 -11.23 -1.63
CA TRP A 224 -19.95 -9.89 -1.17
C TRP A 224 -20.64 -9.53 0.14
N GLU A 225 -21.92 -9.90 0.29
CA GLU A 225 -22.64 -9.74 1.55
C GLU A 225 -22.00 -10.54 2.68
N ASP A 226 -21.62 -11.79 2.41
CA ASP A 226 -20.94 -12.65 3.38
C ASP A 226 -19.59 -12.06 3.80
N ALA A 227 -18.83 -11.53 2.84
CA ALA A 227 -17.56 -10.86 3.12
C ALA A 227 -17.73 -9.60 3.98
N LEU A 228 -18.73 -8.78 3.67
CA LEU A 228 -19.04 -7.57 4.44
C LEU A 228 -19.56 -7.89 5.86
N CYS A 229 -20.39 -8.93 5.98
CA CYS A 229 -20.85 -9.44 7.27
C CYS A 229 -19.68 -9.97 8.10
N ALA A 230 -18.76 -10.72 7.48
CA ALA A 230 -17.55 -11.23 8.14
C ALA A 230 -16.64 -10.09 8.62
N TYR A 231 -16.45 -9.05 7.80
CA TYR A 231 -15.64 -7.88 8.19
C TYR A 231 -16.25 -7.14 9.39
N ALA A 232 -17.56 -6.87 9.37
CA ALA A 232 -18.26 -6.27 10.51
C ALA A 232 -18.17 -7.15 11.77
N GLY A 233 -18.32 -8.48 11.62
CA GLY A 233 -18.15 -9.42 12.73
C GLY A 233 -16.73 -9.42 13.32
N LEU A 234 -15.71 -9.31 12.47
CA LEU A 234 -14.31 -9.16 12.90
C LEU A 234 -14.11 -7.86 13.70
N GLN A 235 -14.64 -6.75 13.19
CA GLN A 235 -14.62 -5.46 13.86
C GLN A 235 -15.31 -5.49 15.24
N ILE A 236 -16.50 -6.10 15.36
CA ILE A 236 -17.21 -6.21 16.65
C ILE A 236 -16.35 -6.98 17.67
N LYS A 237 -15.75 -8.11 17.27
CA LYS A 237 -14.90 -8.90 18.17
C LYS A 237 -13.62 -8.14 18.59
N LEU A 238 -13.07 -7.32 17.70
CA LEU A 238 -11.88 -6.51 17.96
C LEU A 238 -12.16 -5.25 18.80
N ALA A 239 -13.39 -4.76 18.83
CA ALA A 239 -13.81 -3.66 19.70
C ALA A 239 -13.62 -3.99 21.19
N GLU A 240 -13.68 -5.28 21.55
CA GLU A 240 -13.40 -5.76 22.91
C GLU A 240 -11.90 -5.98 23.20
N ARG A 241 -11.01 -5.63 22.27
CA ARG A 241 -9.57 -5.95 22.32
C ARG A 241 -8.69 -4.74 21.99
N LEU A 242 -9.16 -3.52 22.31
CA LEU A 242 -8.42 -2.29 22.01
C LEU A 242 -7.03 -2.24 22.65
N ASP A 243 -6.87 -2.73 23.88
CA ASP A 243 -5.56 -2.80 24.55
C ASP A 243 -4.58 -3.69 23.78
N LEU A 244 -5.05 -4.78 23.19
CA LEU A 244 -4.22 -5.63 22.33
C LEU A 244 -3.77 -4.85 21.08
N LEU A 245 -4.70 -4.20 20.37
CA LEU A 245 -4.39 -3.43 19.16
C LEU A 245 -3.38 -2.30 19.46
N ALA A 246 -3.58 -1.59 20.57
CA ALA A 246 -2.67 -0.54 21.02
C ALA A 246 -1.27 -1.10 21.35
N ASN A 247 -1.18 -2.24 22.03
CA ASN A 247 0.09 -2.91 22.33
C ASN A 247 0.81 -3.44 21.08
N LEU A 248 0.08 -3.78 20.02
CA LEU A 248 0.65 -4.11 18.71
C LEU A 248 1.15 -2.86 17.96
N GLY A 249 0.82 -1.66 18.44
CA GLY A 249 1.21 -0.38 17.86
C GLY A 249 0.30 0.09 16.74
N VAL A 250 -0.93 -0.43 16.66
CA VAL A 250 -1.94 0.07 15.71
C VAL A 250 -2.26 1.54 16.07
N PRO A 251 -2.18 2.47 15.10
CA PRO A 251 -2.47 3.89 15.35
C PRO A 251 -3.87 4.13 15.91
N LEU A 252 -3.98 4.87 17.02
CA LEU A 252 -5.27 5.37 17.50
C LEU A 252 -5.67 6.63 16.72
N ARG A 253 -6.86 6.60 16.11
CA ARG A 253 -7.48 7.70 15.36
C ARG A 253 -8.91 7.93 15.85
N GLY A 254 -9.08 8.11 17.17
CA GLY A 254 -10.37 8.49 17.75
C GLY A 254 -10.73 9.96 17.52
N GLU A 255 -11.93 10.36 17.97
CA GLU A 255 -12.51 11.72 17.81
C GLU A 255 -11.48 12.84 18.00
N ARG A 256 -10.80 12.88 19.15
CA ARG A 256 -9.83 13.93 19.47
C ARG A 256 -8.66 13.97 18.49
N ALA A 257 -8.12 12.82 18.11
CA ALA A 257 -6.99 12.75 17.18
C ALA A 257 -7.39 13.28 15.80
N ILE A 258 -8.61 12.92 15.34
CA ILE A 258 -9.14 13.41 14.07
C ILE A 258 -9.43 14.92 14.15
N HIS A 259 -10.10 15.37 15.22
CA HIS A 259 -10.43 16.78 15.43
C HIS A 259 -9.18 17.68 15.41
N ASP A 260 -8.16 17.33 16.20
CA ASP A 260 -6.93 18.11 16.31
C ASP A 260 -6.14 18.09 14.98
N GLY A 261 -6.11 16.93 14.31
CA GLY A 261 -5.46 16.77 13.01
C GLY A 261 -6.11 17.56 11.89
N LEU A 262 -7.46 17.64 11.86
CA LEU A 262 -8.18 18.46 10.89
C LEU A 262 -7.84 19.94 11.03
N GLY A 263 -7.76 20.44 12.27
CA GLY A 263 -7.36 21.82 12.52
C GLY A 263 -5.95 22.15 12.02
N ALA A 264 -5.02 21.20 12.08
CA ALA A 264 -3.68 21.37 11.53
C ALA A 264 -3.67 21.31 9.99
N LEU A 265 -4.29 20.28 9.40
CA LEU A 265 -4.30 20.05 7.95
C LEU A 265 -4.87 21.24 7.17
N VAL A 266 -6.00 21.81 7.62
CA VAL A 266 -6.66 22.93 6.91
C VAL A 266 -5.86 24.24 6.94
N LEU A 267 -4.86 24.35 7.82
CA LEU A 267 -3.96 25.51 7.90
C LEU A 267 -2.65 25.28 7.12
N ASP A 268 -2.35 24.05 6.74
CA ASP A 268 -1.12 23.67 6.05
C ASP A 268 -1.27 23.81 4.52
N ARG A 269 -1.19 25.05 4.04
CA ARG A 269 -1.29 25.35 2.60
C ARG A 269 -0.26 24.60 1.76
N ASP A 270 0.94 24.41 2.28
CA ASP A 270 2.00 23.70 1.55
C ASP A 270 1.57 22.25 1.30
N ALA A 271 1.04 21.56 2.31
CA ALA A 271 0.51 20.21 2.16
C ALA A 271 -0.71 20.16 1.20
N LEU A 272 -1.64 21.12 1.33
CA LEU A 272 -2.87 21.16 0.52
C LEU A 272 -2.60 21.47 -0.96
N GLN A 273 -1.56 22.24 -1.27
CA GLN A 273 -1.19 22.65 -2.63
C GLN A 273 -0.05 21.79 -3.21
N THR A 274 0.33 20.70 -2.54
CA THR A 274 1.44 19.84 -2.96
C THR A 274 1.12 19.11 -4.28
N GLY A 275 2.10 19.11 -5.19
CA GLY A 275 2.06 18.33 -6.43
C GLY A 275 1.20 18.95 -7.54
N ALA A 276 1.15 18.29 -8.70
CA ALA A 276 0.45 18.81 -9.89
C ALA A 276 -1.08 18.87 -9.74
N VAL A 277 -1.64 18.15 -8.76
CA VAL A 277 -3.08 18.02 -8.52
C VAL A 277 -3.51 18.59 -7.17
N GLY A 278 -2.70 19.47 -6.59
CA GLY A 278 -3.00 20.18 -5.34
C GLY A 278 -4.34 20.94 -5.39
N LEU A 279 -4.86 21.29 -4.22
CA LEU A 279 -6.08 22.08 -4.11
C LEU A 279 -5.87 23.52 -4.58
N SER A 280 -6.88 24.07 -5.23
CA SER A 280 -6.99 25.50 -5.55
C SER A 280 -7.24 26.34 -4.30
N ASP A 281 -7.00 27.66 -4.40
CA ASP A 281 -7.28 28.58 -3.29
C ASP A 281 -8.76 28.61 -2.90
N ASP A 282 -9.66 28.41 -3.87
CA ASP A 282 -11.10 28.32 -3.65
C ASP A 282 -11.45 27.03 -2.88
N GLU A 283 -10.94 25.87 -3.30
CA GLU A 283 -11.12 24.59 -2.59
C GLU A 283 -10.57 24.64 -1.15
N ILE A 284 -9.43 25.29 -0.93
CA ILE A 284 -8.87 25.49 0.41
C ILE A 284 -9.78 26.39 1.26
N THR A 285 -10.31 27.46 0.66
CA THR A 285 -11.22 28.38 1.35
C THR A 285 -12.52 27.68 1.72
N ASP A 286 -13.07 26.86 0.82
CA ASP A 286 -14.26 26.04 1.09
C ASP A 286 -14.00 25.03 2.21
N LEU A 287 -12.88 24.31 2.16
CA LEU A 287 -12.45 23.38 3.21
C LEU A 287 -12.37 24.06 4.59
N GLN A 288 -11.79 25.26 4.64
CA GLN A 288 -11.69 26.08 5.86
C GLN A 288 -13.06 26.53 6.36
N ASN A 289 -13.94 26.98 5.46
CA ASN A 289 -15.29 27.46 5.81
C ASN A 289 -16.19 26.36 6.38
N SER A 290 -16.06 25.12 5.90
CA SER A 290 -16.85 23.98 6.38
C SER A 290 -16.22 23.22 7.55
N LEU A 291 -15.06 23.65 8.07
CA LEU A 291 -14.36 22.98 9.18
C LEU A 291 -15.27 22.81 10.41
N GLY A 292 -15.97 23.87 10.81
CA GLY A 292 -16.85 23.83 11.99
C GLY A 292 -18.00 22.84 11.86
N VAL A 293 -18.60 22.75 10.67
CA VAL A 293 -19.67 21.77 10.38
C VAL A 293 -19.11 20.34 10.42
N ARG A 294 -17.93 20.12 9.85
CA ARG A 294 -17.24 18.81 9.86
C ARG A 294 -16.83 18.37 11.26
N GLN A 295 -16.38 19.31 12.11
CA GLN A 295 -16.06 19.03 13.51
C GLN A 295 -17.31 18.67 14.32
N ALA A 296 -18.45 19.33 14.06
CA ALA A 296 -19.71 18.96 14.69
C ALA A 296 -20.20 17.57 14.24
N ALA A 297 -20.16 17.29 12.93
CA ALA A 297 -20.47 15.98 12.37
C ALA A 297 -19.57 14.87 12.95
N LEU A 298 -18.28 15.15 13.14
CA LEU A 298 -17.36 14.23 13.79
C LEU A 298 -17.76 13.95 15.25
N ALA A 299 -18.08 14.99 16.01
CA ALA A 299 -18.53 14.83 17.39
C ALA A 299 -19.82 14.02 17.48
N ASP A 300 -20.79 14.27 16.59
CA ASP A 300 -22.05 13.53 16.52
C ASP A 300 -21.80 12.04 16.18
N LEU A 301 -20.88 11.74 15.26
CA LEU A 301 -20.52 10.36 14.90
C LEU A 301 -19.94 9.60 16.09
N PHE A 302 -18.99 10.19 16.81
CA PHE A 302 -18.30 9.56 17.93
C PHE A 302 -19.13 9.56 19.23
N ALA A 303 -20.16 10.39 19.33
CA ALA A 303 -21.15 10.34 20.41
C ALA A 303 -22.15 9.18 20.25
N GLY A 304 -22.17 8.53 19.08
CA GLY A 304 -23.01 7.36 18.79
C GLY A 304 -22.67 6.13 19.66
N PRO A 305 -23.50 5.08 19.60
CA PRO A 305 -23.37 3.90 20.45
C PRO A 305 -22.27 2.91 19.99
N LEU A 306 -21.59 3.19 18.88
CA LEU A 306 -20.61 2.26 18.31
C LEU A 306 -19.24 2.42 18.97
N PRO A 307 -18.61 1.32 19.44
CA PRO A 307 -17.28 1.38 20.00
C PRO A 307 -16.23 1.60 18.91
N LEU A 308 -15.05 2.10 19.31
CA LEU A 308 -13.87 2.04 18.45
C LEU A 308 -13.50 0.59 18.17
N THR A 309 -12.88 0.35 17.02
CA THR A 309 -12.36 -0.96 16.64
C THR A 309 -11.24 -0.84 15.61
N LEU A 310 -10.68 -1.97 15.17
CA LEU A 310 -9.77 -2.04 14.04
C LEU A 310 -10.53 -1.69 12.75
N ASP A 311 -10.11 -0.62 12.10
CA ASP A 311 -10.44 -0.30 10.73
C ASP A 311 -9.27 -0.69 9.82
N HIS A 312 -9.55 -1.23 8.64
CA HIS A 312 -8.53 -1.68 7.70
C HIS A 312 -7.73 -0.51 7.10
N GLY A 313 -8.35 0.65 6.90
CA GLY A 313 -7.76 1.85 6.28
C GLY A 313 -7.56 1.77 4.76
N ASP A 314 -7.43 0.56 4.21
CA ASP A 314 -7.36 0.26 2.77
C ASP A 314 -8.35 -0.87 2.39
N PHE A 315 -9.60 -0.75 2.84
CA PHE A 315 -10.61 -1.76 2.62
C PHE A 315 -11.19 -1.67 1.21
N HIS A 316 -10.76 -2.58 0.34
CA HIS A 316 -11.37 -2.78 -0.97
C HIS A 316 -11.39 -4.27 -1.33
N SER A 317 -12.19 -4.63 -2.32
CA SER A 317 -12.39 -6.01 -2.80
C SER A 317 -11.10 -6.73 -3.24
N GLY A 318 -10.03 -5.99 -3.52
CA GLY A 318 -8.70 -6.51 -3.84
C GLY A 318 -7.94 -7.05 -2.62
N ASN A 319 -8.25 -6.56 -1.42
CA ASN A 319 -7.68 -6.99 -0.15
C ASN A 319 -8.57 -8.04 0.57
N VAL A 320 -9.50 -8.65 -0.16
CA VAL A 320 -10.39 -9.70 0.33
C VAL A 320 -10.26 -10.95 -0.54
N MET A 321 -9.92 -12.07 0.10
CA MET A 321 -9.81 -13.38 -0.55
C MET A 321 -10.91 -14.32 -0.08
N ILE A 322 -11.52 -15.02 -1.03
CA ILE A 322 -12.52 -16.07 -0.78
C ILE A 322 -11.88 -17.42 -1.03
N HIS A 323 -11.73 -18.21 0.04
CA HIS A 323 -11.17 -19.56 0.01
C HIS A 323 -12.20 -20.53 0.59
N ASP A 324 -12.82 -21.34 -0.26
CA ASP A 324 -13.99 -22.15 0.12
C ASP A 324 -15.06 -21.30 0.82
N ASP A 325 -15.33 -21.54 2.10
CA ASP A 325 -16.28 -20.78 2.94
C ASP A 325 -15.60 -19.68 3.80
N ASP A 326 -14.26 -19.59 3.76
CA ASP A 326 -13.48 -18.62 4.52
C ASP A 326 -13.35 -17.29 3.76
N VAL A 327 -13.46 -16.19 4.49
CA VAL A 327 -13.25 -14.81 3.99
C VAL A 327 -12.02 -14.23 4.65
N ILE A 328 -10.93 -14.12 3.91
CA ILE A 328 -9.63 -13.71 4.40
C ILE A 328 -9.38 -12.23 4.08
N PHE A 329 -9.09 -11.44 5.11
CA PHE A 329 -8.69 -10.04 5.03
C PHE A 329 -7.18 -9.93 5.27
N PHE A 330 -6.49 -9.19 4.40
CA PHE A 330 -5.04 -9.07 4.41
C PHE A 330 -4.59 -7.67 3.97
N ASP A 331 -3.29 -7.39 4.11
CA ASP A 331 -2.71 -6.06 3.87
C ASP A 331 -3.17 -4.99 4.89
N TRP A 332 -2.79 -5.20 6.14
CA TRP A 332 -3.15 -4.31 7.25
C TRP A 332 -2.22 -3.10 7.41
N SER A 333 -1.48 -2.70 6.36
CA SER A 333 -0.52 -1.57 6.43
C SER A 333 -1.18 -0.27 6.89
N ASP A 334 -2.41 -0.02 6.44
CA ASP A 334 -3.16 1.23 6.70
C ASP A 334 -4.10 1.16 7.91
N SER A 335 -4.02 0.07 8.67
CA SER A 335 -4.97 -0.19 9.74
C SER A 335 -4.88 0.83 10.88
N SER A 336 -6.01 1.12 11.52
CA SER A 336 -6.08 2.04 12.66
C SER A 336 -7.18 1.65 13.63
N ILE A 337 -7.09 2.14 14.88
CA ILE A 337 -8.18 2.06 15.86
C ILE A 337 -9.05 3.31 15.69
N THR A 338 -10.25 3.17 15.14
CA THR A 338 -11.14 4.30 14.81
C THR A 338 -12.61 3.85 14.79
N HIS A 339 -13.52 4.73 14.34
CA HIS A 339 -14.93 4.41 14.12
C HIS A 339 -15.05 3.33 13.02
N PRO A 340 -15.87 2.28 13.20
CA PRO A 340 -15.88 1.10 12.32
C PRO A 340 -16.19 1.40 10.86
N PHE A 341 -16.94 2.47 10.58
CA PHE A 341 -17.56 2.72 9.28
C PHE A 341 -16.67 3.50 8.29
N PHE A 342 -15.48 3.96 8.68
CA PHE A 342 -14.65 4.82 7.81
C PHE A 342 -14.13 4.13 6.54
N SER A 343 -13.88 2.83 6.59
CA SER A 343 -13.43 2.06 5.42
C SER A 343 -14.55 1.72 4.41
N LEU A 344 -15.80 1.61 4.85
CA LEU A 344 -16.90 1.13 4.00
C LEU A 344 -17.19 2.03 2.77
N PRO A 345 -17.16 3.38 2.87
CA PRO A 345 -17.37 4.26 1.72
C PRO A 345 -16.41 3.98 0.56
N PHE A 346 -15.13 3.70 0.85
CA PHE A 346 -14.12 3.38 -0.16
C PHE A 346 -14.40 2.04 -0.83
N PHE A 347 -14.74 1.01 -0.05
CA PHE A 347 -15.18 -0.27 -0.58
C PHE A 347 -16.39 -0.11 -1.52
N MET A 348 -17.30 0.79 -1.16
CA MET A 348 -18.52 1.03 -1.91
C MET A 348 -18.31 1.86 -3.20
N ALA A 349 -17.20 2.58 -3.35
CA ALA A 349 -16.92 3.44 -4.50
C ALA A 349 -16.76 2.63 -5.80
N GLU A 350 -16.25 1.41 -5.71
CA GLU A 350 -15.93 0.56 -6.87
C GLU A 350 -17.04 -0.40 -7.29
N ILE A 351 -18.12 -0.51 -6.50
CA ILE A 351 -19.17 -1.53 -6.66
C ILE A 351 -19.85 -1.48 -8.03
N HIS A 352 -20.10 -0.28 -8.58
CA HIS A 352 -20.74 -0.16 -9.90
C HIS A 352 -19.89 -0.82 -11.01
N ARG A 353 -18.56 -0.74 -10.90
CA ARG A 353 -17.61 -1.31 -11.85
C ARG A 353 -17.41 -2.81 -11.64
N GLU A 354 -17.30 -3.24 -10.39
CA GLU A 354 -16.91 -4.62 -10.04
C GLU A 354 -18.10 -5.57 -9.96
N LEU A 355 -19.28 -5.06 -9.61
CA LEU A 355 -20.49 -5.85 -9.43
C LEU A 355 -21.71 -5.14 -10.07
N PRO A 356 -21.71 -5.01 -11.41
CA PRO A 356 -22.70 -4.20 -12.12
C PRO A 356 -24.13 -4.72 -11.94
N GLY A 357 -25.07 -3.81 -11.70
CA GLY A 357 -26.50 -4.11 -11.55
C GLY A 357 -26.93 -4.52 -10.14
N VAL A 358 -25.99 -4.59 -9.18
CA VAL A 358 -26.32 -4.82 -7.78
C VAL A 358 -26.78 -3.54 -7.10
N ASP A 359 -27.81 -3.66 -6.26
CA ASP A 359 -28.20 -2.60 -5.34
C ASP A 359 -27.14 -2.44 -4.25
N ARG A 360 -26.42 -1.32 -4.28
CA ARG A 360 -25.41 -0.94 -3.27
C ARG A 360 -25.97 -0.98 -1.84
N GLN A 361 -27.26 -0.64 -1.66
CA GLN A 361 -27.87 -0.62 -0.33
C GLN A 361 -27.95 -2.01 0.29
N ARG A 362 -28.15 -3.05 -0.52
CA ARG A 362 -28.13 -4.45 -0.05
C ARG A 362 -26.78 -4.81 0.58
N LEU A 363 -25.68 -4.36 -0.01
CA LEU A 363 -24.33 -4.61 0.52
C LEU A 363 -24.06 -3.81 1.80
N ILE A 364 -24.47 -2.54 1.83
CA ILE A 364 -24.36 -1.70 3.05
C ILE A 364 -25.16 -2.33 4.19
N GLU A 365 -26.40 -2.75 3.95
CA GLU A 365 -27.21 -3.41 4.96
C GLU A 365 -26.61 -4.72 5.45
N ALA A 366 -25.96 -5.50 4.58
CA ALA A 366 -25.25 -6.71 4.98
C ALA A 366 -24.09 -6.41 5.95
N TYR A 367 -23.35 -5.33 5.70
CA TYR A 367 -22.31 -4.84 6.61
C TYR A 367 -22.87 -4.27 7.93
N LEU A 368 -23.97 -3.50 7.88
CA LEU A 368 -24.55 -2.86 9.06
C LEU A 368 -25.29 -3.84 9.98
N ARG A 369 -25.88 -4.91 9.43
CA ARG A 369 -26.74 -5.83 10.19
C ARG A 369 -26.07 -6.45 11.43
N PRO A 370 -24.80 -6.92 11.39
CA PRO A 370 -24.10 -7.38 12.58
C PRO A 370 -24.04 -6.36 13.74
N TRP A 371 -24.11 -5.06 13.45
CA TRP A 371 -24.07 -4.00 14.46
C TRP A 371 -25.43 -3.75 15.14
N SER A 372 -26.47 -4.52 14.82
CA SER A 372 -27.83 -4.30 15.35
C SER A 372 -27.96 -4.45 16.87
N ASP A 373 -26.98 -5.08 17.53
CA ASP A 373 -26.90 -5.16 18.99
C ASP A 373 -26.54 -3.81 19.64
N PHE A 374 -25.96 -2.87 18.88
CA PHE A 374 -25.56 -1.54 19.35
C PHE A 374 -26.62 -0.47 19.04
N ALA A 375 -27.28 -0.55 17.89
CA ALA A 375 -28.35 0.37 17.51
C ALA A 375 -29.31 -0.26 16.46
N PRO A 376 -30.57 0.20 16.37
CA PRO A 376 -31.47 -0.19 15.30
C PRO A 376 -30.93 0.18 13.91
N LEU A 377 -31.26 -0.63 12.89
CA LEU A 377 -30.76 -0.43 11.52
C LEU A 377 -30.97 0.98 10.93
N PRO A 378 -32.09 1.70 11.17
CA PRO A 378 -32.23 3.09 10.73
C PRO A 378 -31.15 4.02 11.32
N GLU A 379 -30.84 3.89 12.61
CA GLU A 379 -29.81 4.70 13.28
C GLU A 379 -28.41 4.33 12.78
N LEU A 380 -28.15 3.04 12.52
CA LEU A 380 -26.89 2.60 11.91
C LEU A 380 -26.68 3.18 10.50
N ARG A 381 -27.76 3.39 9.73
CA ARG A 381 -27.69 4.06 8.43
C ARG A 381 -27.35 5.53 8.58
N ASP A 382 -27.99 6.23 9.52
CA ASP A 382 -27.68 7.63 9.81
C ASP A 382 -26.20 7.81 10.21
N LEU A 383 -25.67 6.90 11.04
CA LEU A 383 -24.24 6.89 11.41
C LEU A 383 -23.33 6.56 10.23
N TYR A 384 -23.75 5.66 9.34
CA TYR A 384 -23.00 5.35 8.12
C TYR A 384 -22.96 6.56 7.18
N ASP A 385 -24.07 7.25 6.97
CA ASP A 385 -24.13 8.43 6.11
C ASP A 385 -23.20 9.54 6.65
N LEU A 386 -23.16 9.71 7.97
CA LEU A 386 -22.24 10.64 8.63
C LEU A 386 -20.77 10.21 8.47
N ALA A 387 -20.46 8.92 8.64
CA ALA A 387 -19.12 8.39 8.40
C ALA A 387 -18.71 8.53 6.94
N ALA A 388 -19.63 8.37 5.99
CA ALA A 388 -19.38 8.52 4.56
C ALA A 388 -18.97 9.96 4.20
N GLN A 389 -19.66 10.96 4.75
CA GLN A 389 -19.29 12.37 4.58
C GLN A 389 -17.89 12.71 5.13
N LEU A 390 -17.45 11.98 6.16
CA LEU A 390 -16.19 12.22 6.86
C LEU A 390 -15.03 11.32 6.39
N ALA A 391 -15.30 10.27 5.60
CA ALA A 391 -14.30 9.25 5.25
C ALA A 391 -13.12 9.83 4.45
N GLY A 392 -13.38 10.72 3.49
CA GLY A 392 -12.33 11.40 2.74
C GLY A 392 -11.43 12.26 3.63
N LEU A 393 -11.99 12.98 4.60
CA LEU A 393 -11.20 13.74 5.58
C LEU A 393 -10.36 12.81 6.47
N HIS A 394 -10.93 11.68 6.90
CA HIS A 394 -10.22 10.69 7.70
C HIS A 394 -9.02 10.10 6.93
N GLY A 395 -9.21 9.73 5.65
CA GLY A 395 -8.16 9.22 4.77
C GLY A 395 -7.09 10.28 4.45
N ALA A 396 -7.51 11.51 4.15
CA ALA A 396 -6.62 12.64 3.94
C ALA A 396 -5.73 12.89 5.16
N LEU A 397 -6.33 12.93 6.35
CA LEU A 397 -5.59 13.13 7.59
C LEU A 397 -4.60 11.99 7.83
N TYR A 398 -4.95 10.75 7.50
CA TYR A 398 -4.07 9.59 7.66
C TYR A 398 -2.82 9.71 6.78
N LEU A 399 -2.98 10.16 5.54
CA LEU A 399 -1.83 10.45 4.68
C LEU A 399 -0.99 11.59 5.26
N TYR A 400 -1.64 12.67 5.68
CA TYR A 400 -0.98 13.89 6.17
C TYR A 400 -0.16 13.65 7.44
N ASP A 401 -0.72 12.96 8.45
CA ASP A 401 -0.09 12.85 9.77
C ASP A 401 0.78 11.59 9.94
N ARG A 402 0.52 10.52 9.17
CA ARG A 402 1.24 9.24 9.30
C ARG A 402 2.09 8.89 8.09
N VAL A 403 1.51 8.90 6.90
CA VAL A 403 2.18 8.34 5.72
C VAL A 403 3.23 9.31 5.21
N LEU A 404 2.82 10.48 4.73
CA LEU A 404 3.68 11.46 4.06
C LEU A 404 4.88 11.90 4.91
N PRO A 405 4.78 12.15 6.23
CA PRO A 405 5.95 12.50 7.05
C PRO A 405 6.98 11.35 7.16
N GLY A 406 6.52 10.10 7.03
CA GLY A 406 7.37 8.91 7.00
C GLY A 406 7.93 8.59 5.62
N MET A 407 7.63 9.39 4.59
CA MET A 407 8.03 9.11 3.22
C MET A 407 9.34 9.77 2.82
N PHE A 408 10.23 9.01 2.16
CA PHE A 408 11.42 9.54 1.49
C PHE A 408 11.12 10.13 0.10
N ALA A 409 10.18 9.55 -0.62
CA ALA A 409 9.70 9.89 -1.95
C ALA A 409 8.20 10.22 -1.88
N PRO A 410 7.81 11.36 -1.28
CA PRO A 410 6.41 11.69 -1.04
C PRO A 410 5.58 11.82 -2.32
N TRP A 411 6.23 12.06 -3.47
CA TRP A 411 5.55 12.10 -4.77
C TRP A 411 4.79 10.81 -5.12
N GLU A 412 5.21 9.65 -4.57
CA GLU A 412 4.54 8.37 -4.79
C GLU A 412 3.10 8.36 -4.26
N GLU A 413 2.77 9.23 -3.29
CA GLU A 413 1.45 9.32 -2.64
C GLU A 413 0.88 10.74 -2.60
N ALA A 414 1.63 11.75 -3.05
CA ALA A 414 1.25 13.15 -2.91
C ALA A 414 -0.10 13.49 -3.57
N SER A 415 -0.48 12.79 -4.64
CA SER A 415 -1.78 12.98 -5.30
C SER A 415 -2.97 12.45 -4.50
N MET A 416 -2.75 11.53 -3.55
CA MET A 416 -3.82 10.89 -2.80
C MET A 416 -4.42 11.82 -1.73
N LEU A 417 -3.63 12.75 -1.19
CA LEU A 417 -4.12 13.72 -0.21
C LEU A 417 -5.19 14.66 -0.83
N PRO A 418 -4.95 15.35 -1.96
CA PRO A 418 -5.99 16.11 -2.65
C PRO A 418 -7.17 15.26 -3.12
N TYR A 419 -6.93 14.01 -3.55
CA TYR A 419 -7.99 13.09 -3.95
C TYR A 419 -8.98 12.82 -2.80
N TYR A 420 -8.47 12.43 -1.62
CA TYR A 420 -9.32 12.18 -0.46
C TYR A 420 -10.05 13.43 0.04
N LEU A 421 -9.41 14.59 -0.03
CA LEU A 421 -10.06 15.85 0.32
C LEU A 421 -11.21 16.17 -0.63
N ARG A 422 -11.04 16.01 -1.94
CA ARG A 422 -12.12 16.22 -2.93
C ARG A 422 -13.28 15.25 -2.73
N MET A 423 -13.00 13.99 -2.42
CA MET A 423 -14.06 13.02 -2.08
C MET A 423 -14.92 13.46 -0.88
N SER A 424 -14.37 14.27 0.04
CA SER A 424 -15.14 14.85 1.16
C SER A 424 -15.85 16.19 0.87
N MET A 425 -15.68 16.69 -0.35
CA MET A 425 -16.32 17.91 -0.87
C MET A 425 -17.41 17.60 -1.90
N GLU A 426 -17.43 16.38 -2.44
CA GLU A 426 -18.49 15.88 -3.32
C GLU A 426 -19.64 15.36 -2.44
N ASP A 427 -20.75 16.12 -2.43
CA ASP A 427 -21.97 15.86 -1.65
C ASP A 427 -22.71 14.57 -2.05
#